data_AF-A0A2E4EAA6-F1
#
_entry.id   AF-A0A2E4EAA6-F1
#
_cell.length_a   1.000
_cell.length_b   1.000
_cell.length_c   1.000
_cell.angle_alpha   90.00
_cell.angle_beta   90.00
_cell.angle_gamma   90.00
#
_symmetry.space_group_name_H-M   'P 1'
#
loop_
_entity.id
_entity.type
_entity.pdbx_description
1 polymer ?
#
loop_
_entity_poly.entity_id
_entity_poly.type
_entity_poly.pdbx_seq_one_letter_code
_entity_poly.pdbx_strand_id
1 'polypeptide(L)'
;MSEQKQAVAISLEASRCPDATIHMRRVIQWFMEQEQSTLNLESIEPSLVRSLPAYVQVEQLPVEVKQADPRQITDEDKAKWEEKYDEDDFGDVEVVNTFILTKKAA
;
A
#
# COMPACT_ATOMS: atom_id res chain seq x y z
N MET A 1 -6.42 1.03 30.54
CA MET A 1 -7.18 0.38 29.45
C MET A 1 -6.44 0.74 28.18
N SER A 2 -5.76 -0.22 27.55
CA SER A 2 -4.96 0.06 26.35
C SER A 2 -5.91 0.27 25.18
N GLU A 3 -6.08 1.52 24.75
CA GLU A 3 -6.76 1.82 23.51
C GLU A 3 -6.01 1.13 22.37
N GLN A 4 -6.62 0.09 21.78
CA GLN A 4 -6.11 -0.51 20.57
C GLN A 4 -6.21 0.54 19.48
N LYS A 5 -5.10 1.26 19.21
CA LYS A 5 -4.99 2.16 18.07
C LYS A 5 -5.23 1.34 16.80
N GLN A 6 -6.41 1.52 16.22
CA GLN A 6 -6.93 0.72 15.11
C GLN A 6 -6.01 0.83 13.89
N ALA A 7 -5.80 -0.28 13.17
CA ALA A 7 -5.07 -0.24 11.90
C ALA A 7 -5.81 0.62 10.88
N VAL A 8 -5.08 1.37 10.06
CA VAL A 8 -5.66 2.07 8.90
C VAL A 8 -5.39 1.27 7.62
N ALA A 9 -6.38 1.20 6.73
CA ALA A 9 -6.27 0.50 5.46
C ALA A 9 -6.41 1.52 4.32
N ILE A 10 -5.47 1.49 3.37
CA ILE A 10 -5.44 2.36 2.20
C ILE A 10 -5.18 1.50 0.97
N SER A 11 -5.99 1.68 -0.08
CA SER A 11 -5.74 1.11 -1.40
C SER A 11 -5.19 2.17 -2.33
N LEU A 12 -4.16 1.83 -3.10
CA LEU A 12 -3.68 2.62 -4.22
C LEU A 12 -4.48 2.33 -5.51
N GLU A 13 -5.55 1.54 -5.41
CA GLU A 13 -6.42 1.17 -6.52
C GLU A 13 -5.60 0.61 -7.70
N ALA A 14 -5.98 0.96 -8.92
CA ALA A 14 -5.27 0.58 -10.14
C ALA A 14 -4.10 1.50 -10.52
N SER A 15 -3.63 2.36 -9.61
CA SER A 15 -2.45 3.20 -9.90
C SER A 15 -1.25 2.32 -10.29
N ARG A 16 -0.56 2.70 -11.37
CA ARG A 16 0.67 2.07 -11.87
C ARG A 16 1.87 3.00 -11.76
N CYS A 17 3.06 2.48 -12.05
CA CYS A 17 4.26 3.31 -12.14
C CYS A 17 4.08 4.43 -13.19
N PRO A 18 4.41 5.71 -12.88
CA PRO A 18 5.08 6.17 -11.66
C PRO A 18 4.13 6.54 -10.50
N ASP A 19 2.84 6.72 -10.76
CA ASP A 19 1.87 7.28 -9.81
C ASP A 19 1.73 6.45 -8.53
N ALA A 20 1.69 5.12 -8.63
CA ALA A 20 1.67 4.24 -7.47
C ALA A 20 2.88 4.47 -6.53
N THR A 21 4.05 4.77 -7.09
CA THR A 21 5.23 5.08 -6.26
C THR A 21 5.09 6.43 -5.58
N ILE A 22 4.54 7.44 -6.26
CA ILE A 22 4.27 8.76 -5.70
C ILE A 22 3.23 8.65 -4.57
N HIS A 23 2.13 7.94 -4.82
CA HIS A 23 1.06 7.72 -3.86
C HIS A 23 1.55 6.94 -2.65
N MET A 24 2.31 5.85 -2.85
CA MET A 24 2.94 5.09 -1.78
C MET A 24 3.76 5.98 -0.85
N ARG A 25 4.64 6.83 -1.39
CA ARG A 25 5.47 7.72 -0.57
C ARG A 25 4.62 8.72 0.22
N ARG A 26 3.61 9.34 -0.42
CA ARG A 26 2.70 10.28 0.24
C ARG A 26 1.93 9.61 1.38
N VAL A 27 1.40 8.41 1.15
CA VAL A 27 0.66 7.64 2.15
C VAL A 27 1.55 7.27 3.33
N ILE A 28 2.79 6.83 3.09
CA ILE A 28 3.72 6.52 4.17
C ILE A 28 4.05 7.76 4.99
N GLN A 29 4.33 8.90 4.35
CA GLN A 29 4.62 10.16 5.06
C GLN A 29 3.43 10.61 5.91
N TRP A 30 2.23 10.62 5.32
CA TRP A 30 1.00 10.90 6.06
C TRP A 30 0.81 9.93 7.24
N PHE A 31 1.02 8.63 7.01
CA PHE A 31 0.92 7.60 8.05
C PHE A 31 1.89 7.86 9.21
N MET A 32 3.10 8.34 8.94
CA MET A 32 4.06 8.66 10.01
C MET A 32 3.53 9.71 10.99
N GLU A 33 2.72 10.65 10.52
CA GLU A 33 2.09 11.70 11.33
C GLU A 33 0.82 11.22 12.07
N GLN A 34 0.27 10.08 11.68
CA GLN A 34 -0.97 9.56 12.27
C GLN A 34 -0.76 8.90 13.65
N GLU A 35 -1.81 8.85 14.46
CA GLU A 35 -1.75 8.18 15.75
C GLU A 35 -1.70 6.65 15.63
N GLN A 36 -2.23 6.10 14.54
CA GLN A 36 -2.30 4.67 14.25
C GLN A 36 -0.89 4.07 14.17
N SER A 37 -0.74 2.88 14.74
CA SER A 37 0.54 2.15 14.75
C SER A 37 0.71 1.25 13.53
N THR A 38 -0.37 0.94 12.81
CA THR A 38 -0.36 -0.02 11.69
C THR A 38 -1.08 0.55 10.47
N LEU A 39 -0.45 0.41 9.30
CA LEU A 39 -1.00 0.71 7.98
C LEU A 39 -1.01 -0.57 7.14
N ASN A 40 -2.16 -0.90 6.57
CA ASN A 40 -2.29 -1.89 5.50
C ASN A 40 -2.41 -1.12 4.17
N LEU A 41 -1.40 -1.23 3.32
CA LEU A 41 -1.35 -0.57 2.02
C LEU A 41 -1.51 -1.61 0.90
N GLU A 42 -2.56 -1.47 0.09
CA GLU A 42 -2.79 -2.33 -1.07
C GLU A 42 -2.34 -1.66 -2.37
N SER A 43 -1.76 -2.44 -3.29
CA SER A 43 -1.43 -1.98 -4.64
C SER A 43 -1.29 -3.13 -5.63
N ILE A 44 -1.68 -2.88 -6.89
CA ILE A 44 -1.42 -3.79 -8.01
C ILE A 44 -0.03 -3.59 -8.64
N GLU A 45 0.68 -2.49 -8.32
CA GLU A 45 1.96 -2.17 -8.95
C GLU A 45 3.08 -3.11 -8.45
N PRO A 46 3.60 -4.01 -9.30
CA PRO A 46 4.51 -5.06 -8.86
C PRO A 46 5.85 -4.53 -8.34
N SER A 47 6.29 -3.36 -8.84
CA SER A 47 7.56 -2.78 -8.42
C SER A 47 7.58 -2.37 -6.95
N LEU A 48 6.41 -2.12 -6.33
CA LEU A 48 6.32 -1.74 -4.91
C LEU A 48 6.81 -2.83 -3.96
N VAL A 49 6.75 -4.10 -4.38
CA VAL A 49 7.31 -5.24 -3.62
C VAL A 49 8.78 -5.01 -3.26
N ARG A 50 9.52 -4.35 -4.16
CA ARG A 50 10.94 -4.03 -3.93
C ARG A 50 11.14 -2.59 -3.48
N SER A 51 10.41 -1.64 -4.07
CA SER A 51 10.69 -0.21 -3.87
C SER A 51 10.19 0.31 -2.52
N LEU A 52 9.10 -0.23 -1.96
CA LEU A 52 8.58 0.21 -0.67
C LEU A 52 9.53 -0.16 0.49
N PRO A 53 9.99 -1.42 0.64
CA PRO A 53 10.98 -1.75 1.67
C PRO A 53 12.29 -0.96 1.51
N ALA A 54 12.74 -0.79 0.26
CA ALA A 54 13.95 0.00 -0.03
C ALA A 54 13.78 1.46 0.38
N TYR A 55 12.62 2.07 0.10
CA TYR A 55 12.30 3.44 0.51
C TYR A 55 12.34 3.60 2.02
N VAL A 56 11.68 2.69 2.77
CA VAL A 56 11.70 2.68 4.24
C VAL A 56 13.13 2.62 4.79
N GLN A 57 13.99 1.78 4.18
CA GLN A 57 15.38 1.64 4.60
C GLN A 57 16.22 2.89 4.29
N VAL A 58 16.10 3.44 3.08
CA VAL A 58 16.88 4.62 2.64
C VAL A 58 16.52 5.85 3.47
N GLU A 59 15.23 6.06 3.73
CA GLU A 59 14.74 7.19 4.54
C GLU A 59 14.83 6.93 6.06
N GLN A 60 15.33 5.76 6.47
CA GLN A 60 15.48 5.35 7.87
C GLN A 60 14.18 5.49 8.68
N LEU A 61 13.04 5.17 8.06
CA LEU A 61 11.75 5.32 8.72
C LEU A 61 11.62 4.32 9.88
N PRO A 62 11.07 4.72 11.05
CA PRO A 62 10.92 3.85 12.21
C PRO A 62 9.71 2.92 12.06
N VAL A 63 9.65 2.17 10.97
CA VAL A 63 8.60 1.19 10.67
C VAL A 63 9.21 -0.16 10.30
N GLU A 64 8.48 -1.23 10.61
CA GLU A 64 8.70 -2.57 10.07
C GLU A 64 7.75 -2.77 8.89
N VAL A 65 8.22 -3.41 7.82
CA VAL A 65 7.41 -3.72 6.64
C VAL A 65 7.28 -5.23 6.53
N LYS A 66 6.05 -5.72 6.43
CA LYS A 66 5.72 -7.10 6.03
C LYS A 66 4.87 -7.08 4.78
N GLN A 67 4.95 -8.15 4.00
CA GLN A 67 4.04 -8.38 2.89
C GLN A 67 3.15 -9.57 3.25
N ALA A 68 1.84 -9.40 3.10
CA ALA A 68 0.90 -10.52 3.21
C ALA A 68 0.85 -11.28 1.88
N ASP A 69 0.25 -12.47 1.89
CA ASP A 69 0.05 -13.24 0.67
C ASP A 69 -0.75 -12.42 -0.35
N PRO A 70 -0.27 -12.27 -1.60
CA PRO A 70 -1.01 -11.57 -2.64
C PRO A 70 -2.36 -12.24 -2.87
N ARG A 71 -3.40 -11.43 -3.06
CA ARG A 71 -4.72 -11.91 -3.46
C ARG A 71 -4.93 -11.67 -4.96
N GLN A 72 -5.74 -12.50 -5.60
CA GLN A 72 -6.15 -12.22 -6.99
C GLN A 72 -7.01 -10.95 -7.06
N ILE A 73 -6.86 -10.21 -8.15
CA ILE A 73 -7.76 -9.13 -8.52
C ILE A 73 -9.12 -9.76 -8.89
N THR A 74 -10.18 -9.30 -8.23
CA THR A 74 -11.54 -9.78 -8.46
C THR A 74 -12.26 -8.90 -9.47
N ASP A 75 -13.36 -9.40 -10.03
CA ASP A 75 -14.23 -8.57 -10.90
C ASP A 75 -14.86 -7.40 -10.12
N GLU A 76 -15.05 -7.53 -8.81
CA GLU A 76 -15.47 -6.41 -7.95
C GLU A 76 -14.40 -5.33 -7.81
N ASP A 77 -13.11 -5.68 -7.82
CA ASP A 77 -12.02 -4.69 -7.83
C ASP A 77 -12.02 -3.94 -9.16
N LYS A 78 -12.10 -4.67 -10.28
CA LYS A 78 -12.13 -4.09 -11.64
C LYS A 78 -13.30 -3.13 -11.82
N ALA A 79 -14.50 -3.55 -11.44
CA ALA A 79 -15.71 -2.71 -11.52
C ALA A 79 -15.59 -1.40 -10.71
N LYS A 80 -14.85 -1.40 -9.59
CA LYS A 80 -14.58 -0.17 -8.81
C LYS A 80 -13.55 0.74 -9.49
N TRP A 81 -12.62 0.18 -10.24
CA TRP A 81 -11.55 0.92 -10.89
C TRP A 81 -11.97 1.52 -12.23
N GLU A 82 -12.87 0.87 -12.97
CA GLU A 82 -13.39 1.33 -14.27
C GLU A 82 -14.02 2.74 -14.22
N GLU A 83 -14.40 3.26 -13.05
CA GLU A 83 -14.87 4.64 -12.90
C GLU A 83 -13.76 5.69 -13.06
N LYS A 84 -12.49 5.30 -12.90
CA LYS A 84 -11.33 6.21 -12.80
C LYS A 84 -10.11 5.79 -13.63
N TYR A 85 -10.03 4.53 -14.04
CA TYR A 85 -8.92 3.91 -14.75
C TYR A 85 -9.44 3.14 -15.95
N ASP A 86 -8.62 3.04 -16.99
CA ASP A 86 -8.94 2.25 -18.18
C ASP A 86 -8.45 0.80 -17.99
N GLU A 87 -9.03 -0.15 -18.71
CA GLU A 87 -8.67 -1.58 -18.59
C GLU A 87 -7.17 -1.83 -18.83
N ASP A 88 -6.54 -1.01 -19.68
CA ASP A 88 -5.11 -1.07 -19.96
C ASP A 88 -4.23 -0.80 -18.72
N ASP A 89 -4.72 -0.11 -17.68
CA ASP A 89 -3.97 0.18 -16.45
C ASP A 89 -3.78 -1.06 -15.57
N PHE A 90 -4.73 -1.99 -15.61
CA PHE A 90 -4.75 -3.19 -14.76
C PHE A 90 -4.84 -4.51 -15.54
N GLY A 91 -4.91 -4.47 -16.87
CA GLY A 91 -5.08 -5.65 -17.72
C GLY A 91 -3.86 -6.58 -17.76
N ASP A 92 -2.67 -6.09 -17.42
CA ASP A 92 -1.41 -6.88 -17.41
C ASP A 92 -0.99 -7.39 -16.02
N VAL A 93 -1.83 -7.18 -15.00
CA VAL A 93 -1.58 -7.62 -13.61
C VAL A 93 -2.74 -8.43 -13.07
N GLU A 94 -2.40 -9.39 -12.20
CA GLU A 94 -3.36 -10.39 -11.73
C GLU A 94 -3.60 -10.33 -10.22
N VAL A 95 -2.75 -9.61 -9.48
CA VAL A 95 -2.73 -9.67 -8.02
C VAL A 95 -2.67 -8.30 -7.37
N VAL A 96 -3.30 -8.21 -6.20
CA VAL A 96 -3.14 -7.11 -5.25
C VAL A 96 -2.13 -7.52 -4.19
N ASN A 97 -1.07 -6.74 -4.05
CA ASN A 97 -0.09 -6.90 -2.99
C ASN A 97 -0.52 -6.07 -1.78
N THR A 98 -0.48 -6.67 -0.59
CA THR A 98 -0.75 -5.96 0.66
C THR A 98 0.53 -5.82 1.48
N PHE A 99 0.89 -4.59 1.80
CA PHE A 99 2.02 -4.23 2.66
C PHE A 99 1.51 -3.81 4.03
N ILE A 100 2.01 -4.45 5.08
CA ILE A 100 1.68 -4.15 6.47
C ILE A 100 2.87 -3.38 7.04
N LEU A 101 2.68 -2.09 7.32
CA LEU A 101 3.66 -1.22 7.93
C LEU A 101 3.30 -1.04 9.40
N THR A 102 4.23 -1.35 10.30
CA THR A 102 4.03 -1.19 11.75
C THR A 102 5.08 -0.25 12.32
N LYS A 103 4.65 0.83 12.98
CA LYS A 103 5.57 1.75 13.67
C LYS A 103 6.31 1.00 14.78
N LYS A 104 7.63 1.15 14.82
CA LYS A 104 8.45 0.64 15.92
C LYS A 104 8.10 1.43 17.17
N ALA A 105 7.90 0.73 18.29
CA ALA A 105 7.82 1.41 19.58
C ALA A 105 9.14 2.16 19.81
N ALA A 106 9.02 3.43 20.23
CA ALA A 106 10.16 4.25 20.63
C ALA A 106 10.77 3.73 21.94
#